data_AF-A0A0Q6V1Q9-F1
#
_entry.id   AF-A0A0Q6V1Q9-F1
#
_cell.length_a   1.000
_cell.length_b   1.000
_cell.length_c   1.000
_cell.angle_alpha   90.00
_cell.angle_beta   90.00
_cell.angle_gamma   90.00
#
_symmetry.space_group_name_H-M   'P 1'
#
loop_
_entity.id
_entity.type
_entity.pdbx_description
1 polymer ?
#
loop_
_entity_poly.entity_id
_entity_poly.type
_entity_poly.pdbx_seq_one_letter_code
_entity_poly.pdbx_strand_id
1 'polypeptide(L)'
;MGGAALSAPAVAADQTGNHRPAGPGSTHVPSPAEALELAPEPALPEFGAATPTETLATARRVLAGKALPRDPSATLALRDLWLNKTRLRGNERRLADRLLARPTDGVGDPQGFGYTVPEAAPICNTRLCIHYVPTGADAPPSPEWPATNLAIMDAVWSHEVDGLGYRAPLTDGAKGGNALFDVYLKDLGGDIYGFCAGEDQVRNRTGSGYCVLDNDFAAAQFPTGTPTDNLTVTAAHEFFHAIQYAYDYREDPWMMESTATWMEERIATAVNDNRQYFPWSQIYAPYVPLDLFSRNEGYQYGNWVFWEYLSTKYGVGIVKKAWDQAGSLKSDGGKYSLTALQKVLKKKGGFGKVYAQYAAGNLTPAANFPEGAEYPFPKVRGGKALSKRKRTKRFSTKINHLASASYVYSPGKGLGSKKWKLSVKVNGPAKATSPYAVVVVHLANGKRQTKMVKLNRRGAGHKVVAFSGKRVAAVSVTLVNGSTRYRCGKRTVLACAGLPLDDKERFSVVGKVVKR
;
A
#
# COMPACT_ATOMS: atom_id res chain seq x y z
N MET A 1 -13.21 5.44 -21.00
CA MET A 1 -12.16 5.26 -19.97
C MET A 1 -12.70 5.83 -18.67
N GLY A 2 -13.67 5.14 -18.07
CA GLY A 2 -14.20 5.47 -16.75
C GLY A 2 -13.25 4.94 -15.70
N GLY A 3 -12.95 5.75 -14.69
CA GLY A 3 -12.10 5.34 -13.57
C GLY A 3 -12.88 4.41 -12.67
N ALA A 4 -12.44 3.15 -12.57
CA ALA A 4 -12.86 2.25 -11.53
C ALA A 4 -12.39 2.80 -10.18
N ALA A 5 -13.28 2.82 -9.18
CA ALA A 5 -12.85 2.89 -7.79
C ALA A 5 -11.99 1.64 -7.53
N LEU A 6 -10.76 1.85 -7.10
CA LEU A 6 -9.90 0.77 -6.65
C LEU A 6 -10.48 0.18 -5.36
N SER A 7 -11.13 -0.97 -5.48
CA SER A 7 -11.65 -1.78 -4.37
C SER A 7 -11.23 -3.25 -4.55
N ALA A 8 -10.01 -3.49 -5.07
CA ALA A 8 -9.42 -4.71 -5.68
C ALA A 8 -10.11 -6.06 -5.40
N PRO A 9 -10.21 -6.99 -6.40
CA PRO A 9 -9.16 -7.29 -7.39
C PRO A 9 -9.63 -7.61 -8.82
N ALA A 10 -9.10 -6.91 -9.83
CA ALA A 10 -9.15 -7.36 -11.22
C ALA A 10 -7.78 -7.97 -11.63
N VAL A 11 -7.70 -9.31 -11.70
CA VAL A 11 -6.48 -10.10 -11.91
C VAL A 11 -5.94 -10.06 -13.34
N ALA A 12 -4.88 -9.28 -13.54
CA ALA A 12 -3.98 -9.17 -14.70
C ALA A 12 -4.36 -9.87 -16.02
N ALA A 13 -4.85 -9.09 -17.00
CA ALA A 13 -4.74 -9.43 -18.41
C ALA A 13 -3.47 -8.80 -19.01
N ASP A 14 -2.63 -9.65 -19.59
CA ASP A 14 -1.58 -9.26 -20.51
C ASP A 14 -2.22 -8.59 -21.76
N GLN A 15 -2.49 -7.27 -21.75
CA GLN A 15 -2.95 -6.57 -22.96
C GLN A 15 -2.38 -5.16 -23.17
N THR A 16 -1.49 -5.11 -24.17
CA THR A 16 -1.59 -4.22 -25.35
C THR A 16 -2.27 -2.86 -25.16
N GLY A 17 -1.51 -1.89 -24.66
CA GLY A 17 -1.85 -0.47 -24.73
C GLY A 17 -0.61 0.41 -24.61
N ASN A 18 0.09 0.67 -25.73
CA ASN A 18 1.18 1.64 -25.99
C ASN A 18 2.23 2.02 -24.92
N HIS A 19 2.32 1.32 -23.80
CA HIS A 19 3.46 1.27 -22.90
C HIS A 19 3.81 -0.19 -22.72
N ARG A 20 4.72 -0.69 -23.58
CA ARG A 20 5.32 -2.02 -23.42
C ARG A 20 5.80 -2.18 -21.97
N PRO A 21 5.30 -3.16 -21.21
CA PRO A 21 5.98 -3.60 -20.01
C PRO A 21 7.37 -4.09 -20.44
N ALA A 22 8.42 -3.57 -19.81
CA ALA A 22 9.70 -4.25 -19.88
C ALA A 22 9.50 -5.65 -19.28
N GLY A 23 9.86 -6.70 -20.02
CA GLY A 23 9.69 -8.10 -19.58
C GLY A 23 10.32 -8.39 -18.21
N PRO A 24 10.05 -9.57 -17.63
CA PRO A 24 10.47 -9.93 -16.27
C PRO A 24 11.94 -9.59 -16.02
N GLY A 25 12.18 -8.85 -14.94
CA GLY A 25 13.48 -8.27 -14.58
C GLY A 25 14.47 -9.30 -14.05
N SER A 26 15.01 -10.18 -14.90
CA SER A 26 16.19 -10.98 -14.54
C SER A 26 17.35 -10.06 -14.18
N THR A 27 18.07 -10.33 -13.07
CA THR A 27 19.41 -9.85 -12.61
C THR A 27 19.99 -8.53 -13.16
N HIS A 28 19.15 -7.57 -13.57
CA HIS A 28 19.58 -6.44 -14.36
C HIS A 28 20.27 -5.41 -13.44
N VAL A 29 21.33 -4.80 -13.95
CA VAL A 29 22.10 -3.81 -13.20
C VAL A 29 21.60 -2.43 -13.59
N PRO A 30 21.22 -1.56 -12.62
CA PRO A 30 20.80 -0.20 -12.94
C PRO A 30 21.85 0.53 -13.77
N SER A 31 21.43 1.11 -14.88
CA SER A 31 22.29 1.73 -15.88
C SER A 31 21.93 3.20 -16.12
N PRO A 32 22.87 4.02 -16.63
CA PRO A 32 22.56 5.39 -17.02
C PRO A 32 21.54 5.54 -18.15
N ALA A 33 21.25 4.48 -18.91
CA ALA A 33 20.27 4.51 -20.00
C ALA A 33 18.83 4.44 -19.48
N GLU A 34 18.63 3.90 -18.28
CA GLU A 34 17.32 3.70 -17.65
C GLU A 34 16.90 4.92 -16.84
N ALA A 35 16.98 6.09 -17.45
CA ALA A 35 16.49 7.31 -16.82
C ALA A 35 14.96 7.23 -16.69
N LEU A 36 14.46 7.56 -15.49
CA LEU A 36 13.05 7.86 -15.26
C LEU A 36 12.69 9.04 -16.16
N GLU A 37 11.69 8.84 -17.00
CA GLU A 37 10.93 9.97 -17.53
C GLU A 37 10.14 10.55 -16.37
N LEU A 38 10.60 11.69 -15.89
CA LEU A 38 9.90 12.41 -14.83
C LEU A 38 8.74 13.14 -15.50
N ALA A 39 7.54 12.58 -15.42
CA ALA A 39 6.35 13.41 -15.43
C ALA A 39 6.49 14.46 -14.29
N PRO A 40 5.87 15.64 -14.40
CA PRO A 40 5.78 16.56 -13.28
C PRO A 40 5.32 15.78 -12.05
N GLU A 41 6.07 15.88 -10.93
CA GLU A 41 5.62 15.29 -9.67
C GLU A 41 4.20 15.83 -9.44
N PRO A 42 3.15 14.97 -9.41
CA PRO A 42 1.80 15.46 -9.18
C PRO A 42 1.84 16.24 -7.87
N ALA A 43 1.25 17.43 -7.88
CA ALA A 43 1.20 18.23 -6.66
C ALA A 43 0.59 17.36 -5.57
N LEU A 44 1.31 17.18 -4.45
CA LEU A 44 0.75 16.49 -3.29
C LEU A 44 -0.54 17.21 -2.94
N PRO A 45 -1.69 16.54 -3.09
CA PRO A 45 -2.95 17.24 -2.99
C PRO A 45 -3.18 17.68 -1.54
N GLU A 46 -3.42 18.97 -1.33
CA GLU A 46 -3.86 19.52 -0.05
C GLU A 46 -5.33 19.15 0.16
N PHE A 47 -5.59 17.95 0.66
CA PHE A 47 -6.94 17.54 0.96
C PHE A 47 -7.25 17.85 2.42
N GLY A 48 -7.90 18.98 2.66
CA GLY A 48 -8.68 19.20 3.87
C GLY A 48 -9.56 17.97 4.14
N ALA A 49 -9.58 17.47 5.38
CA ALA A 49 -10.50 16.44 5.82
C ALA A 49 -11.91 16.80 5.37
N ALA A 50 -12.52 15.91 4.56
CA ALA A 50 -13.84 16.10 4.00
C ALA A 50 -14.84 16.45 5.11
N THR A 51 -15.72 17.41 4.83
CA THR A 51 -16.86 17.72 5.69
C THR A 51 -17.77 16.49 5.80
N PRO A 52 -18.59 16.38 6.87
CA PRO A 52 -19.54 15.28 7.00
C PRO A 52 -20.43 15.11 5.75
N THR A 53 -20.93 16.21 5.19
CA THR A 53 -21.74 16.19 3.96
C THR A 53 -20.95 15.67 2.76
N GLU A 54 -19.68 16.06 2.60
CA GLU A 54 -18.81 15.51 1.54
C GLU A 54 -18.53 14.03 1.74
N THR A 55 -18.34 13.56 2.98
CA THR A 55 -18.16 12.12 3.25
C THR A 55 -19.40 11.32 2.89
N LEU A 56 -20.59 11.83 3.20
CA LEU A 56 -21.87 11.24 2.78
C LEU A 56 -22.01 11.20 1.25
N ALA A 57 -21.69 12.31 0.57
CA ALA A 57 -21.76 12.40 -0.88
C ALA A 57 -20.76 11.47 -1.58
N THR A 58 -19.57 11.26 -1.00
CA THR A 58 -18.59 10.29 -1.49
C THR A 58 -19.09 8.87 -1.27
N ALA A 59 -19.52 8.49 -0.06
CA ALA A 59 -20.03 7.14 0.21
C ALA A 59 -21.20 6.75 -0.72
N ARG A 60 -22.17 7.65 -0.90
CA ARG A 60 -23.29 7.45 -1.83
C ARG A 60 -22.83 7.22 -3.27
N ARG A 61 -21.83 7.97 -3.71
CA ARG A 61 -21.33 7.87 -5.09
C ARG A 61 -20.51 6.60 -5.30
N VAL A 62 -19.67 6.24 -4.33
CA VAL A 62 -18.88 5.01 -4.38
C VAL A 62 -19.80 3.80 -4.41
N LEU A 63 -20.72 3.66 -3.45
CA LEU A 63 -21.64 2.52 -3.41
C LEU A 63 -22.62 2.44 -4.58
N ALA A 64 -22.83 3.53 -5.32
CA ALA A 64 -23.66 3.51 -6.53
C ALA A 64 -22.91 3.06 -7.80
N GLY A 65 -21.68 2.53 -7.69
CA GLY A 65 -20.84 2.21 -8.85
C GLY A 65 -20.44 3.45 -9.67
N LYS A 66 -20.34 4.61 -9.02
CA LYS A 66 -20.07 5.90 -9.70
C LYS A 66 -18.86 6.62 -9.12
N ALA A 67 -17.98 5.87 -8.47
CA ALA A 67 -16.78 6.41 -7.87
C ALA A 67 -15.98 7.20 -8.90
N LEU A 68 -15.50 8.36 -8.47
CA LEU A 68 -14.55 9.13 -9.27
C LEU A 68 -13.16 8.53 -9.09
N PRO A 69 -12.22 8.80 -10.01
CA PRO A 69 -10.83 8.42 -9.83
C PRO A 69 -10.28 8.86 -8.48
N ARG A 70 -10.84 9.96 -7.91
CA ARG A 70 -10.52 10.62 -6.64
C ARG A 70 -11.21 10.04 -5.39
N ASP A 71 -12.00 9.01 -5.49
CA ASP A 71 -12.73 8.48 -4.34
C ASP A 71 -11.96 7.33 -3.67
N PRO A 72 -12.06 7.18 -2.34
CA PRO A 72 -11.47 6.02 -1.67
C PRO A 72 -12.26 4.73 -2.00
N SER A 73 -11.71 3.58 -1.59
CA SER A 73 -12.42 2.29 -1.59
C SER A 73 -13.78 2.39 -0.88
N ALA A 74 -14.69 1.47 -1.20
CA ALA A 74 -15.99 1.38 -0.54
C ALA A 74 -15.84 1.22 0.99
N THR A 75 -14.93 0.36 1.45
CA THR A 75 -14.59 0.17 2.87
C THR A 75 -14.19 1.49 3.54
N LEU A 76 -13.24 2.24 2.97
CA LEU A 76 -12.81 3.50 3.56
C LEU A 76 -13.85 4.62 3.43
N ALA A 77 -14.64 4.64 2.37
CA ALA A 77 -15.75 5.58 2.22
C ALA A 77 -16.80 5.38 3.32
N LEU A 78 -17.16 4.13 3.61
CA LEU A 78 -18.11 3.78 4.66
C LEU A 78 -17.52 3.98 6.06
N ARG A 79 -16.26 3.65 6.28
CA ARG A 79 -15.53 3.98 7.51
C ARG A 79 -15.56 5.49 7.76
N ASP A 80 -15.21 6.31 6.78
CA ASP A 80 -15.20 7.78 6.91
C ASP A 80 -16.61 8.34 7.15
N LEU A 81 -17.64 7.77 6.51
CA LEU A 81 -19.03 8.10 6.77
C LEU A 81 -19.43 7.75 8.21
N TRP A 82 -19.08 6.55 8.70
CA TRP A 82 -19.34 6.11 10.06
C TRP A 82 -18.72 7.06 11.08
N LEU A 83 -17.47 7.50 10.87
CA LEU A 83 -16.78 8.48 11.72
C LEU A 83 -17.47 9.84 11.77
N ASN A 84 -18.13 10.25 10.69
CA ASN A 84 -18.78 11.55 10.58
C ASN A 84 -20.29 11.48 10.81
N LYS A 85 -20.87 10.29 10.91
CA LYS A 85 -22.30 10.03 11.08
C LYS A 85 -22.91 10.90 12.16
N THR A 86 -22.27 10.95 13.34
CA THR A 86 -22.75 11.72 14.51
C THR A 86 -22.88 13.22 14.25
N ARG A 87 -22.15 13.75 13.27
CA ARG A 87 -22.12 15.18 12.90
C ARG A 87 -23.17 15.53 11.84
N LEU A 88 -23.73 14.55 11.14
CA LEU A 88 -24.84 14.71 10.21
C LEU A 88 -26.17 14.83 10.96
N ARG A 89 -27.14 15.57 10.39
CA ARG A 89 -28.47 15.81 10.98
C ARG A 89 -29.59 15.57 9.96
N GLY A 90 -30.82 15.42 10.45
CA GLY A 90 -32.02 15.35 9.61
C GLY A 90 -31.94 14.29 8.50
N ASN A 91 -32.23 14.69 7.26
CA ASN A 91 -32.19 13.81 6.09
C ASN A 91 -30.81 13.22 5.81
N GLU A 92 -29.73 13.99 6.02
CA GLU A 92 -28.38 13.50 5.80
C GLU A 92 -28.03 12.37 6.78
N ARG A 93 -28.43 12.50 8.04
CA ARG A 93 -28.22 11.46 9.05
C ARG A 93 -28.97 10.18 8.70
N ARG A 94 -30.24 10.30 8.32
CA ARG A 94 -31.05 9.15 7.85
C ARG A 94 -30.47 8.49 6.60
N LEU A 95 -29.89 9.26 5.69
CA LEU A 95 -29.21 8.70 4.51
C LEU A 95 -27.93 7.96 4.92
N ALA A 96 -27.15 8.52 5.83
CA ALA A 96 -25.97 7.85 6.38
C ALA A 96 -26.32 6.57 7.14
N ASP A 97 -27.43 6.56 7.90
CA ASP A 97 -27.95 5.36 8.57
C ASP A 97 -28.24 4.25 7.54
N ARG A 98 -28.87 4.59 6.42
CA ARG A 98 -29.22 3.63 5.34
C ARG A 98 -27.99 3.11 4.58
N LEU A 99 -27.01 3.97 4.33
CA LEU A 99 -25.75 3.59 3.68
C LEU A 99 -24.88 2.66 4.53
N LEU A 100 -25.02 2.72 5.85
CA LEU A 100 -24.31 1.88 6.82
C LEU A 100 -25.15 0.70 7.31
N ALA A 101 -26.33 0.51 6.74
CA ALA A 101 -27.23 -0.57 7.09
C ALA A 101 -26.77 -1.88 6.42
N ARG A 102 -27.05 -3.01 7.06
CA ARG A 102 -26.78 -4.32 6.48
C ARG A 102 -27.69 -4.57 5.28
N PRO A 103 -27.31 -5.45 4.35
CA PRO A 103 -28.21 -5.85 3.26
C PRO A 103 -29.58 -6.34 3.75
N THR A 104 -29.64 -6.96 4.93
CA THR A 104 -30.87 -7.47 5.56
C THR A 104 -31.73 -6.43 6.29
N ASP A 105 -31.20 -5.23 6.55
CA ASP A 105 -31.94 -4.16 7.26
C ASP A 105 -32.98 -3.44 6.36
N GLY A 106 -33.04 -3.79 5.07
CA GLY A 106 -34.21 -3.59 4.22
C GLY A 106 -34.18 -2.42 3.20
N VAL A 107 -35.01 -2.61 2.17
CA VAL A 107 -35.29 -1.85 0.92
C VAL A 107 -35.47 -0.31 0.98
N GLY A 108 -35.28 0.31 2.15
CA GLY A 108 -35.46 1.75 2.35
C GLY A 108 -34.30 2.62 1.86
N ASP A 109 -33.19 2.01 1.42
CA ASP A 109 -32.04 2.71 0.87
C ASP A 109 -32.30 3.18 -0.58
N PRO A 110 -32.30 4.49 -0.87
CA PRO A 110 -32.53 5.01 -2.21
C PRO A 110 -31.39 4.70 -3.19
N GLN A 111 -30.31 4.04 -2.74
CA GLN A 111 -29.26 3.51 -3.60
C GLN A 111 -29.49 2.03 -3.97
N GLY A 112 -30.50 1.36 -3.41
CA GLY A 112 -30.84 -0.03 -3.74
C GLY A 112 -29.89 -1.07 -3.11
N PHE A 113 -29.20 -0.71 -2.02
CA PHE A 113 -28.18 -1.58 -1.45
C PHE A 113 -28.72 -2.71 -0.55
N GLY A 114 -29.93 -2.55 -0.01
CA GLY A 114 -30.61 -3.62 0.74
C GLY A 114 -31.16 -4.72 -0.17
N TYR A 115 -31.33 -5.93 0.37
CA TYR A 115 -32.00 -7.01 -0.33
C TYR A 115 -33.46 -6.66 -0.64
N THR A 116 -33.88 -7.00 -1.85
CA THR A 116 -35.25 -6.74 -2.35
C THR A 116 -36.22 -7.89 -2.11
N VAL A 117 -35.69 -9.05 -1.74
CA VAL A 117 -36.43 -10.26 -1.34
C VAL A 117 -35.94 -10.73 0.03
N PRO A 118 -36.72 -11.53 0.77
CA PRO A 118 -36.27 -12.12 2.02
C PRO A 118 -35.00 -12.97 1.84
N GLU A 119 -34.10 -12.91 2.82
CA GLU A 119 -32.92 -13.77 2.87
C GLU A 119 -33.32 -15.25 2.99
N ALA A 120 -32.46 -16.12 2.44
CA ALA A 120 -32.49 -17.53 2.78
C ALA A 120 -31.90 -17.74 4.19
N ALA A 121 -32.08 -18.92 4.76
CA ALA A 121 -31.38 -19.27 6.00
C ALA A 121 -29.85 -19.17 5.77
N PRO A 122 -29.12 -18.34 6.55
CA PRO A 122 -27.68 -18.19 6.38
C PRO A 122 -26.94 -19.51 6.58
N ILE A 123 -25.86 -19.72 5.81
CA ILE A 123 -24.99 -20.88 6.00
C ILE A 123 -23.85 -20.49 6.93
N CYS A 124 -23.80 -21.11 8.11
CA CYS A 124 -22.84 -20.77 9.15
C CYS A 124 -21.90 -21.94 9.47
N ASN A 125 -20.70 -21.59 9.93
CA ASN A 125 -19.83 -22.50 10.67
C ASN A 125 -19.73 -22.02 12.14
N THR A 126 -18.64 -22.34 12.85
CA THR A 126 -18.45 -21.95 14.26
C THR A 126 -17.96 -20.51 14.47
N ARG A 127 -17.63 -19.77 13.41
CA ARG A 127 -17.00 -18.44 13.48
C ARG A 127 -17.66 -17.38 12.60
N LEU A 128 -18.30 -17.76 11.50
CA LEU A 128 -18.91 -16.82 10.57
C LEU A 128 -20.13 -17.41 9.84
N CYS A 129 -20.96 -16.52 9.30
CA CYS A 129 -22.15 -16.83 8.52
C CYS A 129 -22.10 -16.15 7.14
N ILE A 130 -22.50 -16.88 6.11
CA ILE A 130 -22.77 -16.36 4.78
C ILE A 130 -24.27 -16.10 4.63
N HIS A 131 -24.61 -14.83 4.42
CA HIS A 131 -25.96 -14.33 4.19
C HIS A 131 -26.19 -14.12 2.69
N TYR A 132 -27.36 -14.52 2.20
CA TYR A 132 -27.68 -14.45 0.77
C TYR A 132 -29.19 -14.49 0.55
N VAL A 133 -29.62 -14.08 -0.65
CA VAL A 133 -31.01 -14.26 -1.11
C VAL A 133 -31.11 -15.41 -2.12
N PRO A 134 -32.22 -16.16 -2.14
CA PRO A 134 -32.37 -17.31 -3.04
C PRO A 134 -32.77 -16.92 -4.47
N THR A 135 -33.24 -15.69 -4.69
CA THR A 135 -33.76 -15.22 -5.98
C THR A 135 -33.49 -13.72 -6.19
N GLY A 136 -33.64 -13.24 -7.43
CA GLY A 136 -33.39 -11.85 -7.78
C GLY A 136 -31.95 -11.59 -8.22
N ALA A 137 -31.58 -10.33 -8.38
CA ALA A 137 -30.25 -9.93 -8.87
C ALA A 137 -29.14 -10.29 -7.88
N ASP A 138 -29.40 -10.18 -6.57
CA ASP A 138 -28.43 -10.48 -5.52
C ASP A 138 -28.26 -12.01 -5.27
N ALA A 139 -28.96 -12.86 -6.03
CA ALA A 139 -28.90 -14.31 -5.83
C ALA A 139 -27.56 -14.88 -6.33
N PRO A 140 -26.92 -15.79 -5.56
CA PRO A 140 -25.75 -16.53 -6.03
C PRO A 140 -26.00 -17.28 -7.34
N PRO A 141 -24.95 -17.56 -8.15
CA PRO A 141 -25.09 -18.17 -9.46
C PRO A 141 -25.49 -19.66 -9.38
N SER A 142 -25.27 -20.30 -8.23
CA SER A 142 -25.72 -21.67 -7.95
C SER A 142 -25.99 -21.89 -6.45
N PRO A 143 -26.77 -22.92 -6.07
CA PRO A 143 -27.03 -23.27 -4.66
C PRO A 143 -25.76 -23.60 -3.84
N GLU A 144 -24.69 -24.03 -4.49
CA GLU A 144 -23.42 -24.40 -3.84
C GLU A 144 -22.52 -23.19 -3.56
N TRP A 145 -22.71 -22.08 -4.28
CA TRP A 145 -21.84 -20.92 -4.19
C TRP A 145 -21.75 -20.29 -2.78
N PRO A 146 -22.84 -20.18 -1.99
CA PRO A 146 -22.73 -19.75 -0.58
C PRO A 146 -21.83 -20.65 0.27
N ALA A 147 -21.82 -21.97 0.02
CA ALA A 147 -20.94 -22.90 0.72
C ALA A 147 -19.47 -22.74 0.28
N THR A 148 -19.22 -22.45 -1.01
CA THR A 148 -17.88 -22.07 -1.51
C THR A 148 -17.37 -20.81 -0.84
N ASN A 149 -18.21 -19.78 -0.71
CA ASN A 149 -17.89 -18.54 0.01
C ASN A 149 -17.56 -18.81 1.48
N LEU A 150 -18.38 -19.64 2.16
CA LEU A 150 -18.14 -20.03 3.54
C LEU A 150 -16.77 -20.71 3.69
N ALA A 151 -16.44 -21.65 2.81
CA ALA A 151 -15.17 -22.36 2.85
C ALA A 151 -13.95 -21.45 2.60
N ILE A 152 -14.06 -20.50 1.67
CA ILE A 152 -12.98 -19.53 1.39
C ILE A 152 -12.80 -18.55 2.55
N MET A 153 -13.88 -17.98 3.08
CA MET A 153 -13.83 -17.10 4.25
C MET A 153 -13.29 -17.83 5.49
N ASP A 154 -13.64 -19.10 5.66
CA ASP A 154 -13.11 -19.97 6.70
C ASP A 154 -11.59 -20.16 6.55
N ALA A 155 -11.10 -20.44 5.33
CA ALA A 155 -9.68 -20.55 5.05
C ALA A 155 -8.92 -19.23 5.28
N VAL A 156 -9.50 -18.10 4.87
CA VAL A 156 -8.97 -16.74 5.12
C VAL A 156 -8.86 -16.48 6.63
N TRP A 157 -9.93 -16.76 7.40
CA TRP A 157 -9.90 -16.62 8.86
C TRP A 157 -8.82 -17.50 9.49
N SER A 158 -8.76 -18.79 9.11
CA SER A 158 -7.72 -19.71 9.57
C SER A 158 -6.33 -19.17 9.33
N HIS A 159 -6.09 -18.55 8.18
CA HIS A 159 -4.78 -17.99 7.86
C HIS A 159 -4.48 -16.75 8.70
N GLU A 160 -5.36 -15.75 8.69
CA GLU A 160 -5.09 -14.44 9.29
C GLU A 160 -5.19 -14.46 10.83
N VAL A 161 -6.27 -15.03 11.37
CA VAL A 161 -6.50 -15.04 12.81
C VAL A 161 -5.70 -16.16 13.46
N ASP A 162 -5.87 -17.40 13.00
CA ASP A 162 -5.27 -18.55 13.69
C ASP A 162 -3.79 -18.73 13.34
N GLY A 163 -3.43 -18.57 12.06
CA GLY A 163 -2.06 -18.75 11.56
C GLY A 163 -1.15 -17.56 11.84
N LEU A 164 -1.56 -16.34 11.46
CA LEU A 164 -0.76 -15.12 11.66
C LEU A 164 -0.98 -14.49 13.04
N GLY A 165 -2.00 -14.93 13.77
CA GLY A 165 -2.26 -14.55 15.16
C GLY A 165 -2.94 -13.18 15.33
N TYR A 166 -3.50 -12.59 14.27
CA TYR A 166 -4.21 -11.32 14.39
C TYR A 166 -5.43 -11.46 15.32
N ARG A 167 -5.94 -10.33 15.82
CA ARG A 167 -7.22 -10.35 16.56
C ARG A 167 -8.34 -10.78 15.60
N ALA A 168 -9.21 -11.65 16.07
CA ALA A 168 -10.50 -11.85 15.43
C ALA A 168 -11.28 -10.52 15.37
N PRO A 169 -12.10 -10.31 14.33
CA PRO A 169 -13.10 -9.24 14.33
C PRO A 169 -13.93 -9.25 15.63
N LEU A 170 -14.29 -8.07 16.12
CA LEU A 170 -15.09 -7.96 17.33
C LEU A 170 -16.56 -8.27 17.01
N THR A 171 -17.21 -9.04 17.88
CA THR A 171 -18.64 -9.35 17.76
C THR A 171 -19.51 -8.08 17.81
N ASP A 172 -20.58 -8.09 17.03
CA ASP A 172 -21.66 -7.11 16.99
C ASP A 172 -22.88 -7.52 17.83
N GLY A 173 -22.77 -8.60 18.61
CA GLY A 173 -23.82 -9.12 19.47
C GLY A 173 -24.67 -10.20 18.80
N ALA A 174 -25.85 -9.84 18.32
CA ALA A 174 -26.79 -10.77 17.67
C ALA A 174 -27.32 -10.24 16.33
N LYS A 175 -26.64 -9.23 15.77
CA LYS A 175 -26.96 -8.73 14.43
C LYS A 175 -26.59 -9.81 13.43
N GLY A 176 -27.30 -9.92 12.31
CA GLY A 176 -27.18 -11.11 11.45
C GLY A 176 -27.72 -12.40 12.09
N GLY A 177 -28.41 -12.31 13.24
CA GLY A 177 -29.14 -13.43 13.84
C GLY A 177 -28.35 -14.24 14.87
N ASN A 178 -27.03 -14.04 15.02
CA ASN A 178 -26.21 -14.65 16.07
C ASN A 178 -24.92 -13.83 16.31
N ALA A 179 -23.98 -14.35 17.10
CA ALA A 179 -22.75 -13.62 17.48
C ALA A 179 -21.54 -13.87 16.56
N LEU A 180 -21.74 -14.65 15.50
CA LEU A 180 -20.71 -14.97 14.52
C LEU A 180 -20.48 -13.78 13.58
N PHE A 181 -19.35 -13.77 12.89
CA PHE A 181 -19.04 -12.72 11.93
C PHE A 181 -19.89 -12.85 10.66
N ASP A 182 -20.44 -11.74 10.18
CA ASP A 182 -21.35 -11.77 9.03
C ASP A 182 -20.67 -11.35 7.73
N VAL A 183 -20.90 -12.16 6.69
CA VAL A 183 -20.54 -11.86 5.31
C VAL A 183 -21.78 -11.97 4.44
N TYR A 184 -22.11 -10.91 3.71
CA TYR A 184 -23.28 -10.86 2.83
C TYR A 184 -22.88 -10.99 1.36
N LEU A 185 -23.64 -11.78 0.59
CA LEU A 185 -23.50 -11.88 -0.86
C LEU A 185 -24.48 -10.93 -1.53
N LYS A 186 -24.00 -10.06 -2.41
CA LYS A 186 -24.84 -9.07 -3.07
C LYS A 186 -24.32 -8.79 -4.48
N ASP A 187 -25.20 -8.48 -5.44
CA ASP A 187 -24.75 -7.92 -6.72
C ASP A 187 -24.22 -6.51 -6.48
N LEU A 188 -22.91 -6.35 -6.62
CA LEU A 188 -22.19 -5.09 -6.40
C LEU A 188 -21.93 -4.34 -7.71
N GLY A 189 -22.41 -4.86 -8.84
CA GLY A 189 -22.07 -4.34 -10.16
C GLY A 189 -20.63 -4.65 -10.56
N GLY A 190 -20.06 -3.90 -11.50
CA GLY A 190 -18.70 -4.14 -12.01
C GLY A 190 -17.59 -3.29 -11.37
N ASP A 191 -17.93 -2.41 -10.42
CA ASP A 191 -16.99 -1.42 -9.88
C ASP A 191 -16.50 -1.75 -8.46
N ILE A 192 -17.17 -2.66 -7.76
CA ILE A 192 -16.87 -3.03 -6.36
C ILE A 192 -16.86 -4.55 -6.28
N TYR A 193 -15.75 -5.13 -5.83
CA TYR A 193 -15.62 -6.57 -5.60
C TYR A 193 -16.14 -6.98 -4.21
N GLY A 194 -15.90 -6.11 -3.23
CA GLY A 194 -16.37 -6.27 -1.86
C GLY A 194 -16.08 -5.03 -1.03
N PHE A 195 -16.55 -5.03 0.21
CA PHE A 195 -16.20 -4.04 1.23
C PHE A 195 -16.51 -4.55 2.64
N CYS A 196 -15.95 -3.93 3.66
CA CYS A 196 -16.39 -4.08 5.04
C CYS A 196 -16.81 -2.76 5.70
N ALA A 197 -18.00 -2.77 6.29
CA ALA A 197 -18.56 -1.62 6.99
C ALA A 197 -18.35 -1.76 8.50
N GLY A 198 -17.88 -0.67 9.13
CA GLY A 198 -17.82 -0.59 10.59
C GLY A 198 -19.19 -0.23 11.19
N GLU A 199 -19.51 -0.80 12.36
CA GLU A 199 -20.83 -0.65 12.98
C GLU A 199 -20.77 0.00 14.36
N ASP A 200 -20.33 -0.75 15.37
CA ASP A 200 -20.37 -0.33 16.76
C ASP A 200 -18.96 -0.09 17.28
N GLN A 201 -18.79 1.04 17.95
CA GLN A 201 -17.57 1.28 18.72
C GLN A 201 -17.65 0.40 19.97
N VAL A 202 -16.82 -0.63 20.03
CA VAL A 202 -16.80 -1.56 21.16
C VAL A 202 -16.02 -0.96 22.33
N ARG A 203 -14.80 -0.47 22.08
CA ARG A 203 -13.96 0.16 23.09
C ARG A 203 -12.97 1.12 22.46
N ASN A 204 -12.81 2.33 23.01
CA ASN A 204 -11.83 3.31 22.54
C ASN A 204 -11.90 3.50 21.00
N ARG A 205 -10.90 3.05 20.25
CA ARG A 205 -10.83 3.10 18.78
C ARG A 205 -10.96 1.72 18.13
N THR A 206 -11.50 0.72 18.84
CA THR A 206 -11.87 -0.58 18.27
C THR A 206 -13.36 -0.62 17.93
N GLY A 207 -13.71 -1.37 16.89
CA GLY A 207 -15.08 -1.53 16.46
C GLY A 207 -15.37 -2.91 15.88
N SER A 208 -16.65 -3.26 15.85
CA SER A 208 -17.18 -4.39 15.07
C SER A 208 -17.46 -3.95 13.62
N GLY A 209 -17.73 -4.93 12.76
CA GLY A 209 -18.18 -4.70 11.40
C GLY A 209 -18.58 -6.01 10.73
N TYR A 210 -19.10 -5.89 9.52
CA TYR A 210 -19.44 -6.99 8.62
C TYR A 210 -18.83 -6.74 7.25
N CYS A 211 -18.79 -7.77 6.41
CA CYS A 211 -18.35 -7.63 5.02
C CYS A 211 -19.46 -7.95 4.03
N VAL A 212 -19.34 -7.40 2.83
CA VAL A 212 -20.18 -7.70 1.67
C VAL A 212 -19.25 -8.07 0.54
N LEU A 213 -19.52 -9.19 -0.13
CA LEU A 213 -18.80 -9.66 -1.30
C LEU A 213 -19.77 -9.75 -2.47
N ASP A 214 -19.24 -9.60 -3.68
CA ASP A 214 -20.04 -9.78 -4.89
C ASP A 214 -20.65 -11.20 -4.93
N ASN A 215 -21.92 -11.31 -5.35
CA ASN A 215 -22.69 -12.53 -5.26
C ASN A 215 -22.24 -13.62 -6.22
N ASP A 216 -21.56 -13.29 -7.32
CA ASP A 216 -21.17 -14.27 -8.34
C ASP A 216 -19.78 -14.05 -8.94
N PHE A 217 -19.17 -12.87 -8.76
CA PHE A 217 -17.94 -12.44 -9.40
C PHE A 217 -17.93 -12.72 -10.91
N ALA A 218 -19.07 -12.50 -11.58
CA ALA A 218 -19.26 -12.85 -12.97
C ALA A 218 -18.19 -12.23 -13.85
N ALA A 219 -17.64 -13.03 -14.78
CA ALA A 219 -16.59 -12.58 -15.69
C ALA A 219 -16.99 -11.38 -16.56
N ALA A 220 -18.29 -11.12 -16.74
CA ALA A 220 -18.79 -9.94 -17.44
C ALA A 220 -18.55 -8.63 -16.65
N GLN A 221 -18.61 -8.69 -15.32
CA GLN A 221 -18.30 -7.60 -14.40
C GLN A 221 -16.81 -7.57 -14.07
N PHE A 222 -16.21 -8.75 -13.89
CA PHE A 222 -14.85 -8.94 -13.39
C PHE A 222 -14.02 -9.85 -14.30
N PRO A 223 -13.63 -9.38 -15.50
CA PRO A 223 -13.05 -10.21 -16.56
C PRO A 223 -11.60 -10.66 -16.30
N THR A 224 -11.04 -10.25 -15.16
CA THR A 224 -9.61 -10.27 -14.88
C THR A 224 -9.51 -11.23 -13.70
N GLY A 225 -9.26 -12.51 -13.97
CA GLY A 225 -9.32 -13.61 -12.97
C GLY A 225 -10.54 -14.52 -13.13
N THR A 226 -10.53 -15.67 -12.43
CA THR A 226 -11.73 -16.50 -12.28
C THR A 226 -12.60 -15.99 -11.12
N PRO A 227 -13.91 -16.30 -11.09
CA PRO A 227 -14.76 -15.95 -9.94
C PRO A 227 -14.16 -16.38 -8.59
N THR A 228 -13.55 -17.56 -8.53
CA THR A 228 -12.89 -18.07 -7.32
C THR A 228 -11.61 -17.30 -6.97
N ASP A 229 -10.80 -16.90 -7.95
CA ASP A 229 -9.62 -16.07 -7.70
C ASP A 229 -10.02 -14.71 -7.16
N ASN A 230 -11.02 -14.08 -7.79
CA ASN A 230 -11.56 -12.79 -7.38
C ASN A 230 -12.13 -12.86 -5.97
N LEU A 231 -12.96 -13.87 -5.68
CA LEU A 231 -13.47 -14.12 -4.33
C LEU A 231 -12.35 -14.31 -3.31
N THR A 232 -11.32 -15.12 -3.61
CA THR A 232 -10.24 -15.42 -2.66
C THR A 232 -9.42 -14.17 -2.31
N VAL A 233 -9.06 -13.37 -3.31
CA VAL A 233 -8.30 -12.13 -3.10
C VAL A 233 -9.16 -11.09 -2.38
N THR A 234 -10.43 -10.90 -2.79
CA THR A 234 -11.36 -9.96 -2.14
C THR A 234 -11.58 -10.33 -0.68
N ALA A 235 -11.83 -11.61 -0.41
CA ALA A 235 -12.03 -12.12 0.95
C ALA A 235 -10.82 -11.84 1.84
N ALA A 236 -9.60 -12.09 1.35
CA ALA A 236 -8.36 -11.78 2.07
C ALA A 236 -8.20 -10.27 2.35
N HIS A 237 -8.48 -9.43 1.35
CA HIS A 237 -8.36 -7.98 1.50
C HIS A 237 -9.38 -7.42 2.51
N GLU A 238 -10.64 -7.73 2.28
CA GLU A 238 -11.76 -7.15 3.01
C GLU A 238 -11.84 -7.70 4.44
N PHE A 239 -11.69 -9.02 4.63
CA PHE A 239 -11.66 -9.60 5.97
C PHE A 239 -10.53 -9.00 6.82
N PHE A 240 -9.38 -8.67 6.21
CA PHE A 240 -8.32 -8.00 6.94
C PHE A 240 -8.72 -6.60 7.41
N HIS A 241 -9.61 -5.87 6.72
CA HIS A 241 -10.18 -4.62 7.24
C HIS A 241 -11.07 -4.84 8.48
N ALA A 242 -11.86 -5.91 8.51
CA ALA A 242 -12.63 -6.26 9.71
C ALA A 242 -11.69 -6.58 10.90
N ILE A 243 -10.57 -7.26 10.64
CA ILE A 243 -9.49 -7.44 11.63
C ILE A 243 -8.91 -6.08 12.07
N GLN A 244 -8.60 -5.18 11.14
CA GLN A 244 -8.04 -3.87 11.45
C GLN A 244 -8.97 -3.03 12.35
N TYR A 245 -10.30 -3.15 12.20
CA TYR A 245 -11.27 -2.50 13.08
C TYR A 245 -11.15 -2.97 14.55
N ALA A 246 -10.69 -4.21 14.80
CA ALA A 246 -10.38 -4.71 16.14
C ALA A 246 -9.07 -4.13 16.75
N TYR A 247 -8.28 -3.41 15.96
CA TYR A 247 -7.08 -2.70 16.39
C TYR A 247 -7.30 -1.19 16.51
N ASP A 248 -7.65 -0.55 15.39
CA ASP A 248 -7.89 0.89 15.30
C ASP A 248 -8.65 1.23 14.02
N TYR A 249 -9.98 1.37 14.08
CA TYR A 249 -10.80 1.71 12.92
C TYR A 249 -10.60 3.16 12.42
N ARG A 250 -9.76 3.96 13.08
CA ARG A 250 -9.42 5.34 12.69
C ARG A 250 -7.96 5.49 12.24
N GLU A 251 -7.24 4.38 12.06
CA GLU A 251 -5.83 4.41 11.68
C GLU A 251 -5.62 5.05 10.30
N ASP A 252 -4.38 5.47 10.05
CA ASP A 252 -3.98 6.14 8.83
C ASP A 252 -4.36 5.31 7.58
N PRO A 253 -5.12 5.90 6.63
CA PRO A 253 -5.70 5.15 5.51
C PRO A 253 -4.67 4.39 4.67
N TRP A 254 -3.47 4.95 4.47
CA TRP A 254 -2.41 4.29 3.72
C TRP A 254 -2.01 2.97 4.37
N MET A 255 -1.95 2.90 5.71
CA MET A 255 -1.56 1.69 6.43
C MET A 255 -2.65 0.62 6.36
N MET A 256 -3.92 1.02 6.44
CA MET A 256 -5.06 0.11 6.27
C MET A 256 -5.01 -0.58 4.90
N GLU A 257 -4.96 0.21 3.82
CA GLU A 257 -4.98 -0.31 2.45
C GLU A 257 -3.70 -1.07 2.10
N SER A 258 -2.52 -0.48 2.36
CA SER A 258 -1.25 -1.13 2.00
C SER A 258 -1.03 -2.45 2.73
N THR A 259 -1.61 -2.64 3.92
CA THR A 259 -1.50 -3.92 4.63
C THR A 259 -2.60 -4.92 4.24
N ALA A 260 -3.79 -4.46 3.81
CA ALA A 260 -4.80 -5.31 3.19
C ALA A 260 -4.32 -5.84 1.82
N THR A 261 -3.77 -4.98 0.96
CA THR A 261 -3.14 -5.39 -0.30
C THR A 261 -1.93 -6.30 -0.11
N TRP A 262 -1.20 -6.13 0.99
CA TRP A 262 -0.12 -7.07 1.35
C TRP A 262 -0.66 -8.43 1.81
N MET A 263 -1.86 -8.49 2.40
CA MET A 263 -2.48 -9.74 2.84
C MET A 263 -2.95 -10.61 1.68
N GLU A 264 -3.32 -10.00 0.56
CA GLU A 264 -3.61 -10.72 -0.70
C GLU A 264 -2.45 -11.68 -1.07
N GLU A 265 -1.20 -11.23 -0.92
CA GLU A 265 0.03 -12.01 -1.18
C GLU A 265 0.29 -13.13 -0.16
N ARG A 266 -0.48 -13.19 0.93
CA ARG A 266 -0.34 -14.24 1.96
C ARG A 266 -1.28 -15.41 1.72
N ILE A 267 -2.40 -15.13 1.05
CA ILE A 267 -3.46 -16.10 0.82
C ILE A 267 -3.54 -16.48 -0.66
N ALA A 268 -3.50 -15.50 -1.55
CA ALA A 268 -3.72 -15.65 -2.99
C ALA A 268 -2.44 -15.40 -3.82
N THR A 269 -1.27 -15.82 -3.30
CA THR A 269 0.05 -15.59 -3.92
C THR A 269 0.10 -15.89 -5.43
N ALA A 270 -0.51 -17.00 -5.88
CA ALA A 270 -0.48 -17.38 -7.30
C ALA A 270 -1.29 -16.44 -8.21
N VAL A 271 -2.26 -15.71 -7.66
CA VAL A 271 -3.16 -14.80 -8.38
C VAL A 271 -2.45 -13.51 -8.77
N ASN A 272 -1.52 -13.02 -7.93
CA ASN A 272 -0.69 -11.85 -8.21
C ASN A 272 -1.46 -10.55 -8.48
N ASP A 273 -2.65 -10.39 -7.90
CA ASP A 273 -3.51 -9.24 -8.15
C ASP A 273 -2.83 -7.91 -7.78
N ASN A 274 -2.24 -7.84 -6.59
CA ASN A 274 -1.54 -6.67 -6.07
C ASN A 274 -0.45 -6.08 -6.98
N ARG A 275 0.06 -6.85 -7.97
CA ARG A 275 1.09 -6.42 -8.91
C ARG A 275 0.57 -5.37 -9.87
N GLN A 276 -0.74 -5.30 -10.08
CA GLN A 276 -1.38 -4.22 -10.85
C GLN A 276 -1.05 -2.84 -10.28
N TYR A 277 -0.75 -2.76 -8.97
CA TYR A 277 -0.42 -1.51 -8.29
C TYR A 277 1.03 -1.08 -8.41
N PHE A 278 1.88 -1.85 -9.10
CA PHE A 278 3.28 -1.48 -9.28
C PHE A 278 3.51 -0.07 -9.82
N PRO A 279 2.79 0.45 -10.83
CA PRO A 279 2.99 1.82 -11.32
C PRO A 279 2.92 2.89 -10.20
N TRP A 280 2.19 2.62 -9.12
CA TRP A 280 2.01 3.48 -7.96
C TRP A 280 2.80 3.04 -6.72
N SER A 281 3.64 2.02 -6.80
CA SER A 281 4.51 1.63 -5.69
C SER A 281 5.77 2.50 -5.61
N GLN A 282 6.39 2.59 -4.43
CA GLN A 282 7.71 3.24 -4.28
C GLN A 282 8.88 2.56 -5.03
N ILE A 283 8.62 1.46 -5.76
CA ILE A 283 9.59 0.92 -6.74
C ILE A 283 9.63 1.82 -7.99
N TYR A 284 8.47 2.30 -8.47
CA TYR A 284 8.36 3.04 -9.73
C TYR A 284 7.95 4.50 -9.55
N ALA A 285 7.36 4.85 -8.41
CA ALA A 285 7.04 6.21 -7.97
C ALA A 285 7.84 6.60 -6.69
N PRO A 286 9.18 6.47 -6.66
CA PRO A 286 9.98 6.70 -5.44
C PRO A 286 9.94 8.15 -4.92
N TYR A 287 9.44 9.10 -5.71
CA TYR A 287 9.28 10.51 -5.37
C TYR A 287 8.01 10.82 -4.56
N VAL A 288 7.10 9.84 -4.47
CA VAL A 288 5.85 9.93 -3.71
C VAL A 288 6.09 9.51 -2.26
N PRO A 289 5.61 10.25 -1.25
CA PRO A 289 5.68 9.84 0.15
C PRO A 289 5.04 8.47 0.41
N LEU A 290 5.67 7.67 1.28
CA LEU A 290 5.20 6.32 1.63
C LEU A 290 3.78 6.33 2.23
N ASP A 291 3.46 7.36 3.01
CA ASP A 291 2.20 7.51 3.74
C ASP A 291 1.15 8.32 2.97
N LEU A 292 1.38 8.60 1.69
CA LEU A 292 0.37 9.26 0.87
C LEU A 292 -0.78 8.30 0.59
N PHE A 293 -1.96 8.67 1.09
CA PHE A 293 -3.20 8.15 0.56
C PHE A 293 -3.62 9.03 -0.62
N SER A 294 -3.61 8.46 -1.83
CA SER A 294 -4.13 9.16 -2.99
C SER A 294 -5.54 8.71 -3.27
N ARG A 295 -6.35 9.75 -3.40
CA ARG A 295 -7.70 9.62 -3.85
C ARG A 295 -7.76 9.28 -5.33
N ASN A 296 -6.82 9.79 -6.15
CA ASN A 296 -6.78 9.73 -7.63
C ASN A 296 -6.00 8.56 -8.23
N GLU A 297 -5.14 7.95 -7.42
CA GLU A 297 -4.05 7.08 -7.86
C GLU A 297 -3.88 5.98 -6.82
N GLY A 298 -3.42 4.80 -7.22
CA GLY A 298 -3.34 3.63 -6.34
C GLY A 298 -2.12 3.59 -5.39
N TYR A 299 -1.60 4.73 -4.91
CA TYR A 299 -0.34 4.76 -4.13
C TYR A 299 -0.41 3.97 -2.82
N GLN A 300 -1.55 4.04 -2.12
CA GLN A 300 -1.79 3.30 -0.88
C GLN A 300 -1.79 1.78 -1.12
N TYR A 301 -2.34 1.30 -2.22
CA TYR A 301 -2.31 -0.11 -2.59
C TYR A 301 -0.90 -0.51 -3.00
N GLY A 302 -0.27 0.26 -3.89
CA GLY A 302 1.06 -0.01 -4.42
C GLY A 302 2.16 -0.06 -3.36
N ASN A 303 1.98 0.59 -2.21
CA ASN A 303 2.93 0.54 -1.10
C ASN A 303 2.88 -0.74 -0.27
N TRP A 304 2.08 -1.75 -0.65
CA TRP A 304 2.17 -3.12 -0.13
C TRP A 304 3.61 -3.67 -0.18
N VAL A 305 4.39 -3.27 -1.20
CA VAL A 305 5.80 -3.66 -1.35
C VAL A 305 6.68 -3.23 -0.17
N PHE A 306 6.32 -2.19 0.58
CA PHE A 306 7.06 -1.81 1.78
C PHE A 306 6.90 -2.86 2.88
N TRP A 307 5.68 -3.36 3.06
CA TRP A 307 5.37 -4.43 4.00
C TRP A 307 5.98 -5.76 3.56
N GLU A 308 6.02 -6.02 2.25
CA GLU A 308 6.72 -7.18 1.70
C GLU A 308 8.21 -7.14 2.04
N TYR A 309 8.88 -6.01 1.77
CA TYR A 309 10.30 -5.84 2.14
C TYR A 309 10.56 -6.07 3.64
N LEU A 310 9.70 -5.52 4.51
CA LEU A 310 9.83 -5.70 5.95
C LEU A 310 9.64 -7.16 6.34
N SER A 311 8.64 -7.83 5.75
CA SER A 311 8.32 -9.24 6.02
C SER A 311 9.43 -10.18 5.54
N THR A 312 9.97 -9.97 4.33
CA THR A 312 11.12 -10.71 3.81
C THR A 312 12.33 -10.59 4.74
N LYS A 313 12.54 -9.40 5.32
CA LYS A 313 13.74 -9.12 6.12
C LYS A 313 13.64 -9.48 7.58
N TYR A 314 12.44 -9.38 8.16
CA TYR A 314 12.23 -9.46 9.62
C TYR A 314 11.16 -10.47 10.04
N GLY A 315 10.61 -11.21 9.07
CA GLY A 315 9.51 -12.15 9.24
C GLY A 315 8.14 -11.49 9.13
N VAL A 316 7.17 -12.24 8.62
CA VAL A 316 5.77 -11.84 8.37
C VAL A 316 5.10 -11.17 9.58
N GLY A 317 5.38 -11.65 10.80
CA GLY A 317 4.84 -11.07 12.04
C GLY A 317 5.28 -9.63 12.35
N ILE A 318 6.10 -9.00 11.51
CA ILE A 318 6.43 -7.57 11.62
C ILE A 318 5.21 -6.67 11.37
N VAL A 319 4.30 -7.07 10.47
CA VAL A 319 3.09 -6.31 10.14
C VAL A 319 2.14 -6.31 11.32
N LYS A 320 1.85 -7.48 11.90
CA LYS A 320 1.10 -7.61 13.15
C LYS A 320 1.72 -6.79 14.29
N LYS A 321 3.05 -6.79 14.45
CA LYS A 321 3.71 -5.96 15.46
C LYS A 321 3.46 -4.46 15.26
N ALA A 322 3.29 -4.00 14.02
CA ALA A 322 2.92 -2.61 13.75
C ALA A 322 1.47 -2.34 14.19
N TRP A 323 0.54 -3.22 13.85
CA TRP A 323 -0.86 -3.16 14.31
C TRP A 323 -1.00 -3.24 15.83
N ASP A 324 -0.25 -4.12 16.50
CA ASP A 324 -0.19 -4.20 17.97
C ASP A 324 0.35 -2.89 18.61
N GLN A 325 1.16 -2.11 17.88
CA GLN A 325 1.60 -0.78 18.34
C GLN A 325 0.55 0.31 18.10
N ALA A 326 -0.24 0.20 17.02
CA ALA A 326 -1.32 1.11 16.69
C ALA A 326 -2.48 1.01 17.69
N GLY A 327 -2.93 -0.23 17.97
CA GLY A 327 -3.95 -0.53 18.98
C GLY A 327 -3.54 -1.71 19.86
N SER A 328 -3.60 -1.56 21.20
CA SER A 328 -3.05 -2.55 22.15
C SER A 328 -4.02 -3.02 23.25
N LEU A 329 -5.31 -2.71 23.14
CA LEU A 329 -6.42 -2.89 24.12
C LEU A 329 -6.24 -2.15 25.45
N LYS A 330 -5.01 -1.75 25.78
CA LYS A 330 -4.65 -0.92 26.95
C LYS A 330 -4.49 0.56 26.59
N SER A 331 -4.10 0.84 25.34
CA SER A 331 -3.96 2.18 24.78
C SER A 331 -4.38 2.18 23.30
N ASP A 332 -5.66 1.91 23.04
CA ASP A 332 -6.18 1.87 21.66
C ASP A 332 -6.21 3.26 21.04
N GLY A 333 -5.77 3.36 19.79
CA GLY A 333 -5.42 4.65 19.19
C GLY A 333 -4.12 5.24 19.71
N GLY A 334 -3.23 4.40 20.25
CA GLY A 334 -2.05 4.85 20.99
C GLY A 334 -0.97 5.45 20.11
N LYS A 335 -0.83 4.98 18.86
CA LYS A 335 0.19 5.44 17.90
C LYS A 335 -0.36 5.37 16.49
N TYR A 336 -0.27 6.46 15.75
CA TYR A 336 -0.50 6.42 14.30
C TYR A 336 0.63 5.68 13.58
N SER A 337 0.37 5.26 12.35
CA SER A 337 1.22 4.40 11.50
C SER A 337 2.74 4.61 11.63
N LEU A 338 3.25 5.84 11.46
CA LEU A 338 4.69 6.12 11.49
C LEU A 338 5.29 5.96 12.89
N THR A 339 4.57 6.34 13.95
CA THR A 339 5.06 6.14 15.33
C THR A 339 5.04 4.67 15.74
N ALA A 340 4.06 3.90 15.25
CA ALA A 340 4.04 2.45 15.38
C ALA A 340 5.27 1.82 14.71
N LEU A 341 5.54 2.15 13.44
CA LEU A 341 6.71 1.68 12.69
C LEU A 341 8.04 2.09 13.32
N GLN A 342 8.17 3.34 13.81
CA GLN A 342 9.35 3.79 14.55
C GLN A 342 9.63 2.91 15.77
N LYS A 343 8.58 2.55 16.53
CA LYS A 343 8.69 1.71 17.71
C LYS A 343 9.10 0.28 17.36
N VAL A 344 8.44 -0.32 16.37
CA VAL A 344 8.74 -1.68 15.88
C VAL A 344 10.16 -1.80 15.34
N LEU A 345 10.62 -0.79 14.59
CA LEU A 345 11.93 -0.80 13.93
C LEU A 345 13.06 -0.24 14.81
N LYS A 346 12.78 0.26 16.03
CA LYS A 346 13.80 0.83 16.93
C LYS A 346 14.98 -0.13 17.15
N LYS A 347 14.70 -1.39 17.48
CA LYS A 347 15.74 -2.44 17.71
C LYS A 347 16.33 -2.99 16.41
N LYS A 348 15.81 -2.60 15.24
CA LYS A 348 16.29 -2.99 13.89
C LYS A 348 17.15 -1.91 13.23
N GLY A 349 17.60 -0.93 14.01
CA GLY A 349 18.40 0.21 13.54
C GLY A 349 17.61 1.50 13.31
N GLY A 350 16.31 1.50 13.63
CA GLY A 350 15.41 2.66 13.52
C GLY A 350 14.76 2.78 12.14
N PHE A 351 13.58 3.40 12.10
CA PHE A 351 12.77 3.56 10.89
C PHE A 351 13.57 4.15 9.72
N GLY A 352 14.20 5.31 9.89
CA GLY A 352 14.89 5.99 8.78
C GLY A 352 16.02 5.17 8.13
N LYS A 353 16.76 4.36 8.91
CA LYS A 353 17.80 3.48 8.37
C LYS A 353 17.19 2.32 7.57
N VAL A 354 16.13 1.72 8.08
CA VAL A 354 15.42 0.61 7.41
C VAL A 354 14.75 1.13 6.14
N TYR A 355 14.06 2.26 6.21
CA TYR A 355 13.44 2.93 5.07
C TYR A 355 14.46 3.28 3.99
N ALA A 356 15.64 3.79 4.35
CA ALA A 356 16.68 4.06 3.38
C ALA A 356 17.25 2.79 2.71
N GLN A 357 17.29 1.66 3.42
CA GLN A 357 17.67 0.38 2.84
C GLN A 357 16.60 -0.19 1.92
N TYR A 358 15.32 -0.02 2.27
CA TYR A 358 14.18 -0.33 1.41
C TYR A 358 14.24 0.46 0.10
N ALA A 359 14.33 1.79 0.17
CA ALA A 359 14.40 2.66 -1.01
C ALA A 359 15.57 2.32 -1.96
N ALA A 360 16.72 1.93 -1.41
CA ALA A 360 17.85 1.46 -2.21
C ALA A 360 17.67 0.03 -2.74
N GLY A 361 17.00 -0.83 -1.96
CA GLY A 361 16.67 -2.20 -2.32
C GLY A 361 15.67 -2.30 -3.48
N ASN A 362 14.78 -1.32 -3.59
CA ASN A 362 13.83 -1.18 -4.71
C ASN A 362 14.51 -1.14 -6.08
N LEU A 363 15.79 -0.74 -6.18
CA LEU A 363 16.56 -0.79 -7.43
C LEU A 363 17.04 -2.19 -7.83
N THR A 364 16.85 -3.17 -6.95
CA THR A 364 17.26 -4.56 -7.15
C THR A 364 16.20 -5.52 -6.62
N PRO A 365 14.98 -5.52 -7.20
CA PRO A 365 13.85 -6.23 -6.62
C PRO A 365 14.12 -7.73 -6.44
N ALA A 366 14.74 -8.38 -7.43
CA ALA A 366 15.12 -9.80 -7.44
C ALA A 366 15.98 -10.28 -6.27
N ALA A 367 16.45 -9.39 -5.41
CA ALA A 367 17.21 -9.75 -4.23
C ALA A 367 16.67 -9.18 -2.93
N ASN A 368 15.57 -8.45 -2.98
CA ASN A 368 14.96 -7.82 -1.81
C ASN A 368 13.50 -8.23 -1.63
N PHE A 369 12.89 -8.88 -2.62
CA PHE A 369 11.53 -9.43 -2.57
C PHE A 369 11.57 -10.90 -3.03
N PRO A 370 10.74 -11.79 -2.47
CA PRO A 370 10.73 -13.21 -2.83
C PRO A 370 10.51 -13.42 -4.33
N GLU A 371 9.58 -12.65 -4.91
CA GLU A 371 9.20 -12.74 -6.33
C GLU A 371 9.81 -11.62 -7.18
N GLY A 372 10.77 -10.88 -6.63
CA GLY A 372 11.28 -9.67 -7.26
C GLY A 372 12.01 -9.88 -8.60
N ALA A 373 12.26 -11.13 -8.99
CA ALA A 373 12.81 -11.46 -10.31
C ALA A 373 11.76 -11.29 -11.43
N GLU A 374 10.47 -11.33 -11.08
CA GLU A 374 9.35 -11.15 -12.00
C GLU A 374 8.95 -9.68 -12.13
N TYR A 375 9.37 -8.84 -11.18
CA TYR A 375 8.98 -7.43 -11.17
C TYR A 375 9.64 -6.69 -12.33
N PRO A 376 8.92 -5.78 -13.01
CA PRO A 376 9.52 -4.92 -14.03
C PRO A 376 10.75 -4.17 -13.51
N PHE A 377 11.74 -3.92 -14.34
CA PHE A 377 12.96 -3.29 -13.84
C PHE A 377 12.72 -1.81 -13.44
N PRO A 378 13.14 -1.37 -12.25
CA PRO A 378 12.97 0.00 -11.78
C PRO A 378 13.88 0.98 -12.54
N LYS A 379 13.33 2.15 -12.89
CA LYS A 379 14.09 3.23 -13.51
C LYS A 379 14.78 4.11 -12.44
N VAL A 380 15.81 4.88 -12.83
CA VAL A 380 16.56 5.78 -11.93
C VAL A 380 16.41 7.24 -12.34
N ARG A 381 16.48 8.19 -11.38
CA ARG A 381 16.26 9.63 -11.67
C ARG A 381 17.30 10.23 -12.61
N GLY A 382 18.45 9.60 -12.74
CA GLY A 382 19.42 9.92 -13.78
C GLY A 382 20.72 9.15 -13.59
N GLY A 383 21.53 9.10 -14.64
CA GLY A 383 22.82 8.44 -14.56
C GLY A 383 23.91 9.03 -15.44
N LYS A 384 25.14 8.61 -15.19
CA LYS A 384 26.29 9.02 -15.99
C LYS A 384 27.40 7.97 -16.04
N ALA A 385 27.82 7.64 -17.26
CA ALA A 385 29.12 6.98 -17.48
C ALA A 385 30.26 7.99 -17.29
N LEU A 386 31.14 7.74 -16.31
CA LEU A 386 32.30 8.59 -16.01
C LEU A 386 33.56 8.00 -16.65
N SER A 387 34.47 8.82 -17.14
CA SER A 387 35.70 8.39 -17.84
C SER A 387 36.93 9.13 -17.36
N LYS A 388 38.13 8.77 -17.86
CA LYS A 388 39.36 9.53 -17.59
C LYS A 388 39.24 11.02 -17.94
N ARG A 389 38.43 11.37 -18.96
CA ARG A 389 38.21 12.75 -19.44
C ARG A 389 37.00 13.41 -18.75
N LYS A 390 35.92 12.65 -18.53
CA LYS A 390 34.68 13.13 -17.86
C LYS A 390 34.60 12.51 -16.47
N ARG A 391 35.38 13.03 -15.52
CA ARG A 391 35.58 12.40 -14.19
C ARG A 391 34.50 12.70 -13.16
N THR A 392 33.70 13.74 -13.36
CA THR A 392 32.79 14.24 -12.32
C THR A 392 31.38 14.42 -12.88
N LYS A 393 30.37 14.05 -12.11
CA LYS A 393 28.98 14.46 -12.35
C LYS A 393 28.28 14.74 -11.03
N ARG A 394 27.59 15.88 -11.00
CA ARG A 394 26.67 16.27 -9.93
C ARG A 394 25.24 16.01 -10.36
N PHE A 395 24.44 15.52 -9.42
CA PHE A 395 22.98 15.54 -9.47
C PHE A 395 22.45 16.30 -8.25
N SER A 396 21.30 16.95 -8.41
CA SER A 396 20.59 17.60 -7.33
C SER A 396 19.09 17.49 -7.55
N THR A 397 18.34 17.42 -6.46
CA THR A 397 16.88 17.36 -6.48
C THR A 397 16.32 17.87 -5.17
N LYS A 398 15.01 18.09 -5.15
CA LYS A 398 14.21 18.16 -3.92
C LYS A 398 13.58 16.78 -3.68
N ILE A 399 13.40 16.39 -2.42
CA ILE A 399 12.79 15.10 -2.04
C ILE A 399 11.78 15.36 -0.93
N ASN A 400 10.53 14.93 -1.14
CA ASN A 400 9.46 14.99 -0.14
C ASN A 400 9.79 14.09 1.07
N HIS A 401 9.12 14.29 2.19
CA HIS A 401 9.18 13.35 3.31
C HIS A 401 8.85 11.93 2.83
N LEU A 402 9.46 10.93 3.46
CA LEU A 402 9.24 9.52 3.15
C LEU A 402 9.31 9.18 1.66
N ALA A 403 10.26 9.81 0.95
CA ALA A 403 10.51 9.60 -0.47
C ALA A 403 12.01 9.53 -0.76
N SER A 404 12.37 9.19 -1.99
CA SER A 404 13.75 9.00 -2.42
C SER A 404 14.04 9.41 -3.86
N ALA A 405 15.33 9.56 -4.16
CA ALA A 405 15.83 9.76 -5.52
C ALA A 405 17.12 8.97 -5.73
N SER A 406 17.14 8.16 -6.78
CA SER A 406 18.25 7.27 -7.10
C SER A 406 19.01 7.72 -8.34
N TYR A 407 20.35 7.68 -8.28
CA TYR A 407 21.23 8.04 -9.38
C TYR A 407 22.26 6.95 -9.65
N VAL A 408 22.69 6.80 -10.91
CA VAL A 408 23.66 5.77 -11.31
C VAL A 408 24.94 6.39 -11.86
N TYR A 409 26.08 5.87 -11.43
CA TYR A 409 27.38 6.13 -12.03
C TYR A 409 27.95 4.82 -12.59
N SER A 410 28.33 4.77 -13.86
CA SER A 410 28.98 3.60 -14.45
C SER A 410 30.43 3.91 -14.88
N PRO A 411 31.37 2.94 -14.77
CA PRO A 411 32.71 3.14 -15.29
C PRO A 411 32.71 3.15 -16.82
N GLY A 412 33.16 4.25 -17.41
CA GLY A 412 33.35 4.41 -18.85
C GLY A 412 34.79 4.16 -19.31
N LYS A 413 35.10 4.64 -20.53
CA LYS A 413 36.39 4.42 -21.19
C LYS A 413 37.59 4.79 -20.31
N GLY A 414 38.56 3.87 -20.23
CA GLY A 414 39.84 4.05 -19.56
C GLY A 414 39.88 3.74 -18.05
N LEU A 415 38.81 3.19 -17.46
CA LEU A 415 38.72 2.92 -16.03
C LEU A 415 38.96 1.43 -15.64
N GLY A 416 39.71 0.65 -16.42
CA GLY A 416 39.87 -0.80 -16.20
C GLY A 416 40.77 -1.24 -15.03
N SER A 417 41.54 -0.34 -14.42
CA SER A 417 42.45 -0.67 -13.29
C SER A 417 41.71 -0.72 -11.95
N LYS A 418 42.08 -1.67 -11.06
CA LYS A 418 41.57 -1.78 -9.67
C LYS A 418 41.81 -0.54 -8.79
N LYS A 419 42.75 0.33 -9.22
CA LYS A 419 43.09 1.62 -8.58
C LYS A 419 42.01 2.68 -8.80
N TRP A 420 41.13 2.51 -9.78
CA TRP A 420 40.02 3.45 -9.98
C TRP A 420 38.93 3.26 -8.93
N LYS A 421 38.58 4.38 -8.27
CA LYS A 421 37.55 4.48 -7.25
C LYS A 421 36.56 5.58 -7.61
N LEU A 422 35.34 5.46 -7.12
CA LEU A 422 34.34 6.51 -7.14
C LEU A 422 34.30 7.17 -5.76
N SER A 423 34.64 8.45 -5.72
CA SER A 423 34.42 9.31 -4.56
C SER A 423 33.01 9.89 -4.65
N VAL A 424 32.11 9.43 -3.79
CA VAL A 424 30.73 9.90 -3.67
C VAL A 424 30.67 10.92 -2.53
N LYS A 425 30.38 12.18 -2.84
CA LYS A 425 30.07 13.23 -1.86
C LYS A 425 28.58 13.50 -1.89
N VAL A 426 27.95 13.49 -0.71
CA VAL A 426 26.52 13.76 -0.53
C VAL A 426 26.39 15.04 0.28
N ASN A 427 25.48 15.93 -0.13
CA ASN A 427 25.00 17.03 0.67
C ASN A 427 23.48 16.94 0.74
N GLY A 428 22.94 16.61 1.90
CA GLY A 428 21.51 16.64 2.21
C GLY A 428 21.17 17.77 3.20
N PRO A 429 19.92 17.81 3.67
CA PRO A 429 19.46 18.73 4.72
C PRO A 429 20.07 18.41 6.10
N ALA A 430 19.76 19.22 7.10
CA ALA A 430 20.25 18.98 8.47
C ALA A 430 19.80 17.62 9.02
N LYS A 431 20.61 17.01 9.91
CA LYS A 431 20.33 15.68 10.48
C LYS A 431 18.94 15.58 11.13
N ALA A 432 18.38 16.69 11.61
CA ALA A 432 17.05 16.75 12.21
C ALA A 432 15.92 16.28 11.26
N THR A 433 16.09 16.45 9.94
CA THR A 433 15.13 16.00 8.92
C THR A 433 15.36 14.55 8.50
N SER A 434 16.21 13.81 9.23
CA SER A 434 16.52 12.39 8.97
C SER A 434 16.97 12.07 7.53
N PRO A 435 17.98 12.79 6.97
CA PRO A 435 18.52 12.46 5.66
C PRO A 435 19.37 11.19 5.70
N TYR A 436 19.26 10.37 4.64
CA TYR A 436 20.10 9.20 4.43
C TYR A 436 20.62 9.15 3.00
N ALA A 437 21.73 8.44 2.81
CA ALA A 437 22.22 8.06 1.49
C ALA A 437 22.80 6.65 1.50
N VAL A 438 22.40 5.83 0.54
CA VAL A 438 22.86 4.46 0.37
C VAL A 438 23.59 4.34 -0.96
N VAL A 439 24.79 3.76 -0.93
CA VAL A 439 25.58 3.44 -2.10
C VAL A 439 25.55 1.94 -2.32
N VAL A 440 25.13 1.48 -3.50
CA VAL A 440 25.20 0.06 -3.90
C VAL A 440 26.19 -0.07 -5.04
N VAL A 441 27.23 -0.89 -4.83
CA VAL A 441 28.18 -1.26 -5.88
C VAL A 441 27.69 -2.54 -6.54
N HIS A 442 27.33 -2.46 -7.81
CA HIS A 442 26.91 -3.58 -8.65
C HIS A 442 28.15 -4.13 -9.35
N LEU A 443 28.57 -5.35 -8.97
CA LEU A 443 29.74 -5.99 -9.53
C LEU A 443 29.38 -6.67 -10.86
N ALA A 444 30.36 -6.76 -11.76
CA ALA A 444 30.17 -7.37 -13.08
C ALA A 444 29.80 -8.86 -13.04
N ASN A 445 29.99 -9.52 -11.89
CA ASN A 445 29.61 -10.92 -11.66
C ASN A 445 28.24 -11.07 -10.97
N GLY A 446 27.39 -10.04 -11.00
CA GLY A 446 26.04 -10.03 -10.40
C GLY A 446 26.00 -9.81 -8.88
N LYS A 447 27.14 -9.92 -8.16
CA LYS A 447 27.18 -9.64 -6.72
C LYS A 447 27.04 -8.15 -6.44
N ARG A 448 26.54 -7.80 -5.26
CA ARG A 448 26.35 -6.40 -4.85
C ARG A 448 26.97 -6.10 -3.49
N GLN A 449 27.37 -4.84 -3.29
CA GLN A 449 27.85 -4.34 -2.00
C GLN A 449 27.10 -3.08 -1.59
N THR A 450 26.27 -3.19 -0.57
CA THR A 450 25.49 -2.07 -0.02
C THR A 450 26.24 -1.37 1.09
N LYS A 451 26.34 -0.04 1.02
CA LYS A 451 27.07 0.81 1.97
C LYS A 451 26.25 2.05 2.30
N MET A 452 25.87 2.21 3.57
CA MET A 452 25.30 3.46 4.08
C MET A 452 26.40 4.54 4.13
N VAL A 453 26.08 5.75 3.69
CA VAL A 453 26.94 6.94 3.84
C VAL A 453 26.66 7.57 5.20
N LYS A 454 27.69 7.75 6.02
CA LYS A 454 27.56 8.45 7.31
C LYS A 454 27.48 9.96 7.02
N LEU A 455 26.32 10.56 7.28
CA LEU A 455 26.12 12.01 7.16
C LEU A 455 26.42 12.70 8.51
N ASN A 456 27.02 13.89 8.45
CA ASN A 456 27.26 14.72 9.63
C ASN A 456 26.00 15.53 10.01
N ARG A 457 26.09 16.39 11.04
CA ARG A 457 24.96 17.19 11.52
C ARG A 457 24.35 18.11 10.45
N ARG A 458 25.15 18.56 9.47
CA ARG A 458 24.74 19.43 8.34
C ARG A 458 24.29 18.64 7.11
N GLY A 459 24.14 17.31 7.20
CA GLY A 459 23.73 16.47 6.06
C GLY A 459 24.84 16.15 5.06
N ALA A 460 26.08 16.56 5.31
CA ALA A 460 27.19 16.27 4.41
C ALA A 460 27.84 14.93 4.75
N GLY A 461 28.17 14.16 3.72
CA GLY A 461 28.81 12.85 3.87
C GLY A 461 29.68 12.47 2.68
N HIS A 462 30.54 11.49 2.90
CA HIS A 462 31.49 11.04 1.89
C HIS A 462 31.70 9.52 1.95
N LYS A 463 31.81 8.89 0.79
CA LYS A 463 32.17 7.48 0.67
C LYS A 463 33.03 7.26 -0.57
N VAL A 464 34.02 6.38 -0.46
CA VAL A 464 34.82 5.93 -1.61
C VAL A 464 34.55 4.46 -1.83
N VAL A 465 34.23 4.09 -3.08
CA VAL A 465 33.92 2.70 -3.47
C VAL A 465 34.71 2.28 -4.70
N ALA A 466 34.78 0.97 -4.96
CA ALA A 466 35.40 0.44 -6.16
C ALA A 466 34.70 0.97 -7.42
N PHE A 467 35.46 1.24 -8.48
CA PHE A 467 34.92 1.77 -9.74
C PHE A 467 35.76 1.37 -10.96
N SER A 468 36.30 0.15 -10.90
CA SER A 468 37.02 -0.43 -12.03
C SER A 468 36.02 -1.00 -13.03
N GLY A 469 36.10 -0.60 -14.30
CA GLY A 469 35.25 -1.13 -15.36
C GLY A 469 35.42 -2.62 -15.65
N LYS A 470 36.46 -3.28 -15.09
CA LYS A 470 36.61 -4.75 -15.16
C LYS A 470 35.84 -5.49 -14.05
N ARG A 471 35.43 -4.81 -12.98
CA ARG A 471 34.87 -5.44 -11.77
C ARG A 471 33.52 -4.88 -11.37
N VAL A 472 33.24 -3.64 -11.73
CA VAL A 472 32.06 -2.87 -11.34
C VAL A 472 31.29 -2.55 -12.60
N ALA A 473 30.04 -3.00 -12.66
CA ALA A 473 29.12 -2.66 -13.73
C ALA A 473 28.54 -1.26 -13.50
N ALA A 474 28.10 -0.99 -12.26
CA ALA A 474 27.54 0.30 -11.88
C ALA A 474 27.68 0.58 -10.38
N VAL A 475 27.51 1.83 -10.00
CA VAL A 475 27.29 2.26 -8.62
C VAL A 475 26.02 3.09 -8.58
N SER A 476 24.99 2.61 -7.88
CA SER A 476 23.81 3.41 -7.59
C SER A 476 23.97 4.16 -6.26
N VAL A 477 23.42 5.36 -6.19
CA VAL A 477 23.33 6.18 -4.99
C VAL A 477 21.89 6.61 -4.80
N THR A 478 21.26 6.15 -3.73
CA THR A 478 19.90 6.50 -3.36
C THR A 478 19.94 7.54 -2.24
N LEU A 479 19.40 8.71 -2.50
CA LEU A 479 19.21 9.80 -1.53
C LEU A 479 17.80 9.68 -0.96
N VAL A 480 17.66 9.78 0.35
CA VAL A 480 16.39 9.49 1.04
C VAL A 480 16.11 10.58 2.06
N ASN A 481 14.89 11.11 2.00
CA ASN A 481 14.32 11.92 3.06
C ASN A 481 13.48 10.99 3.93
N GLY A 482 14.04 10.55 5.06
CA GLY A 482 13.37 9.64 5.99
C GLY A 482 12.60 10.37 7.08
N SER A 483 12.24 11.65 6.88
CA SER A 483 11.56 12.41 7.92
C SER A 483 10.19 11.82 8.23
N THR A 484 9.87 11.83 9.52
CA THR A 484 8.59 11.42 10.10
C THR A 484 8.07 12.53 11.04
N ARG A 485 8.53 13.77 10.82
CA ARG A 485 8.15 14.95 11.62
C ARG A 485 6.88 15.57 11.06
N TYR A 486 5.84 15.60 11.88
CA TYR A 486 4.53 16.11 11.50
C TYR A 486 4.01 17.11 12.52
N ARG A 487 3.13 17.99 12.03
CA ARG A 487 2.06 18.58 12.83
C ARG A 487 0.77 17.81 12.55
N CYS A 488 0.37 16.94 13.46
CA CYS A 488 -0.85 16.13 13.32
C CYS A 488 -2.14 16.97 13.43
N GLY A 489 -3.27 16.38 13.01
CA GLY A 489 -4.60 17.01 13.13
C GLY A 489 -4.76 18.26 12.26
N LYS A 490 -4.06 18.31 11.13
CA LYS A 490 -4.13 19.40 10.14
C LYS A 490 -5.03 19.05 8.96
N ARG A 491 -5.82 17.97 9.12
CA ARG A 491 -6.87 17.57 8.20
C ARG A 491 -6.29 17.28 6.82
N THR A 492 -5.23 16.49 6.73
CA THR A 492 -4.65 16.00 5.46
C THR A 492 -4.96 14.50 5.28
N VAL A 493 -4.59 13.94 4.13
CA VAL A 493 -4.64 12.48 3.84
C VAL A 493 -3.36 11.72 4.21
N LEU A 494 -2.38 12.43 4.77
CA LEU A 494 -1.11 11.84 5.22
C LEU A 494 -1.26 11.28 6.64
N ALA A 495 -0.20 10.63 7.12
CA ALA A 495 -0.14 10.09 8.47
C ALA A 495 -0.58 11.13 9.53
N CYS A 496 -1.32 10.64 10.54
CA CYS A 496 -1.97 11.40 11.60
C CYS A 496 -2.84 12.58 11.14
N ALA A 497 -3.35 12.53 9.91
CA ALA A 497 -4.00 13.65 9.21
C ALA A 497 -3.17 14.94 9.32
N GLY A 498 -1.84 14.81 9.24
CA GLY A 498 -0.89 15.85 9.59
C GLY A 498 -0.23 16.56 8.40
N LEU A 499 0.39 17.70 8.69
CA LEU A 499 1.27 18.38 7.75
C LEU A 499 2.72 17.96 8.00
N PRO A 500 3.43 17.40 7.00
CA PRO A 500 4.85 17.07 7.10
C PRO A 500 5.67 18.36 7.23
N LEU A 501 6.71 18.32 8.05
CA LEU A 501 7.54 19.51 8.31
C LEU A 501 8.73 19.66 7.37
N ASP A 502 9.11 18.59 6.68
CA ASP A 502 10.39 18.49 5.96
C ASP A 502 10.17 18.04 4.50
N ASP A 503 9.22 18.67 3.83
CA ASP A 503 8.94 18.41 2.42
C ASP A 503 9.87 19.16 1.47
N LYS A 504 10.05 18.61 0.26
CA LYS A 504 10.85 19.21 -0.82
C LYS A 504 12.28 19.60 -0.37
N GLU A 505 12.84 18.83 0.54
CA GLU A 505 14.18 19.06 1.09
C GLU A 505 15.26 18.90 0.03
N ARG A 506 16.30 19.73 0.07
CA ARG A 506 17.33 19.77 -0.97
C ARG A 506 18.40 18.72 -0.74
N PHE A 507 18.62 17.89 -1.75
CA PHE A 507 19.68 16.88 -1.79
C PHE A 507 20.57 17.08 -3.02
N SER A 508 21.85 16.74 -2.88
CA SER A 508 22.76 16.60 -4.01
C SER A 508 23.80 15.53 -3.78
N VAL A 509 24.24 14.93 -4.89
CA VAL A 509 25.30 13.92 -4.91
C VAL A 509 26.30 14.27 -6.01
N VAL A 510 27.58 14.14 -5.69
CA VAL A 510 28.69 14.30 -6.63
C VAL A 510 29.48 13.00 -6.67
N GLY A 511 29.48 12.34 -7.83
CA GLY A 511 30.38 11.25 -8.14
C GLY A 511 31.61 11.79 -8.84
N LYS A 512 32.80 11.56 -8.27
CA LYS A 512 34.10 11.91 -8.87
C LYS A 512 35.00 10.69 -8.95
N VAL A 513 35.47 10.36 -10.15
CA VAL A 513 36.45 9.29 -10.37
C VAL A 513 37.82 9.76 -9.89
N VAL A 514 38.45 8.94 -9.06
CA VAL A 514 39.79 9.16 -8.51
C VAL A 514 40.64 7.90 -8.67
N LYS A 515 41.95 8.06 -8.84
CA LYS A 515 42.92 6.96 -8.84
C LYS A 515 43.55 6.91 -7.46
N ARG A 516 43.51 5.76 -6.80
CA ARG A 516 44.13 5.51 -5.49
C ARG A 516 44.96 4.24 -5.55
#